data_AF-A0A2M7I730-F1
#
_entry.id   AF-A0A2M7I730-F1
#
_cell.length_a   1.000
_cell.length_b   1.000
_cell.length_c   1.000
_cell.angle_alpha   90.00
_cell.angle_beta   90.00
_cell.angle_gamma   90.00
#
_symmetry.space_group_name_H-M   'P 1'
#
loop_
_entity.id
_entity.type
_entity.pdbx_description
1 polymer ?
#
loop_
_entity_poly.entity_id
_entity_poly.type
_entity_poly.pdbx_seq_one_letter_code
_entity_poly.pdbx_strand_id
1 'polypeptide(L)'
;MHMSKCRYCNSSSFGAGCPNSPTKKHEHAGDEKKCEFCNSSSYGAGCPNSPTKKHRHGSGANKCRWCGSTSVGAGCPNSPSKHHEK
;
A
#
# COMPACT_ATOMS: atom_id res chain seq x y z
N MET A 1 15.78 -0.74 12.37
CA MET A 1 14.64 -1.04 11.47
C MET A 1 13.40 -0.34 12.00
N HIS A 2 13.14 0.90 11.55
CA HIS A 2 11.90 1.59 11.88
C HIS A 2 10.80 1.01 10.98
N MET A 3 9.99 0.10 11.52
CA MET A 3 8.70 -0.22 10.91
C MET A 3 7.80 1.00 11.10
N SER A 4 7.25 1.51 10.01
CA SER A 4 6.17 2.49 10.07
C SER A 4 5.07 1.95 10.99
N LYS A 5 4.44 2.81 11.80
CA LYS A 5 3.30 2.40 12.64
C LYS A 5 2.01 2.51 11.82
N CYS A 6 1.01 1.71 12.18
CA CYS A 6 -0.33 1.80 11.62
C CYS A 6 -0.91 3.19 11.94
N ARG A 7 -1.34 3.93 10.93
CA ARG A 7 -1.88 5.30 11.08
C ARG A 7 -3.15 5.38 11.91
N TYR A 8 -3.86 4.26 12.07
CA TYR A 8 -5.16 4.20 12.75
C TYR A 8 -5.07 3.78 14.22
N CYS A 9 -4.12 2.90 14.56
CA CYS A 9 -4.00 2.34 15.92
C CYS A 9 -2.59 2.38 16.49
N ASN A 10 -1.62 2.98 15.79
CA ASN A 10 -0.20 3.07 16.16
C ASN A 10 0.51 1.71 16.38
N SER A 11 -0.14 0.59 16.04
CA SER A 11 0.47 -0.73 16.10
C SER A 11 1.53 -0.92 15.01
N SER A 12 2.61 -1.63 15.30
CA SER A 12 3.63 -2.05 14.33
C SER A 12 3.25 -3.31 13.55
N SER A 13 2.12 -3.95 13.89
CA SER A 13 1.64 -5.15 13.21
C SER A 13 1.00 -4.83 11.87
N PHE A 14 1.26 -5.68 10.87
CA PHE A 14 0.62 -5.68 9.57
C PHE A 14 -0.54 -6.69 9.53
N GLY A 15 -1.49 -6.52 8.61
CA GLY A 15 -2.57 -7.49 8.41
C GLY A 15 -3.95 -7.05 8.87
N ALA A 16 -4.84 -8.02 9.09
CA ALA A 16 -6.19 -7.78 9.59
C ALA A 16 -6.18 -7.58 11.12
N GLY A 17 -7.22 -6.95 11.64
CA GLY A 17 -7.40 -6.75 13.08
C GLY A 17 -7.17 -5.33 13.58
N CYS A 18 -7.12 -4.34 12.67
CA CYS A 18 -7.05 -2.94 13.10
C CYS A 18 -8.46 -2.43 13.45
N PRO A 19 -8.76 -2.14 14.74
CA PRO A 19 -10.11 -1.76 15.17
C PRO A 19 -10.55 -0.41 14.57
N ASN A 20 -9.58 0.49 14.42
CA ASN A 20 -9.78 1.88 14.00
C ASN A 20 -9.67 2.10 12.48
N SER A 21 -9.29 1.06 11.73
CA SER A 21 -9.17 1.18 10.27
C SER A 21 -10.53 0.92 9.62
N PRO A 22 -10.94 1.72 8.62
CA PRO A 22 -12.21 1.51 7.91
C PRO A 22 -12.25 0.16 7.19
N THR A 23 -11.09 -0.36 6.77
CA THR A 23 -10.98 -1.66 6.12
C THR A 23 -10.70 -2.80 7.09
N LYS A 24 -10.63 -2.50 8.40
CA LYS A 24 -10.19 -3.42 9.47
C LYS A 24 -8.78 -4.00 9.27
N LYS A 25 -7.97 -3.37 8.42
CA LYS A 25 -6.57 -3.75 8.16
C LYS A 25 -5.62 -2.66 8.62
N HIS A 26 -4.45 -3.08 9.09
CA HIS A 26 -3.38 -2.17 9.47
C HIS A 26 -2.84 -1.46 8.23
N GLU A 27 -2.96 -0.14 8.22
CA GLU A 27 -2.47 0.73 7.16
C GLU A 27 -1.35 1.57 7.73
N HIS A 28 -0.15 1.45 7.16
CA HIS A 28 1.03 2.13 7.64
C HIS A 28 1.33 3.32 6.74
N ALA A 29 2.09 4.31 7.22
CA ALA A 29 2.73 5.27 6.34
C ALA A 29 3.82 4.52 5.56
N GLY A 30 3.41 3.88 4.44
CA GLY A 30 4.31 3.15 3.57
C GLY A 30 5.29 4.09 2.88
N ASP A 31 6.40 3.54 2.44
CA ASP A 31 7.35 4.24 1.56
C ASP A 31 7.04 3.89 0.11
N GLU A 32 7.66 4.59 -0.84
CA GLU A 32 7.63 4.19 -2.26
C GLU A 32 8.09 2.74 -2.46
N LYS A 33 8.97 2.25 -1.58
CA LYS A 33 9.64 0.95 -1.66
C LYS A 33 8.92 -0.15 -0.89
N LYS A 34 7.90 0.18 -0.09
CA LYS A 34 7.28 -0.77 0.83
C LYS A 34 5.77 -0.62 0.84
N CYS A 35 5.10 -1.75 0.72
CA CYS A 35 3.66 -1.81 0.78
C CYS A 35 3.17 -1.45 2.19
N GLU A 36 2.22 -0.53 2.27
CA GLU A 36 1.65 -0.04 3.52
C GLU A 36 0.87 -1.09 4.33
N PHE A 37 0.51 -2.21 3.71
CA PHE A 37 -0.29 -3.28 4.33
C PHE A 37 0.53 -4.51 4.73
N CYS A 38 1.68 -4.76 4.08
CA CYS A 38 2.47 -5.97 4.32
C CYS A 38 3.99 -5.75 4.34
N ASN A 39 4.45 -4.50 4.20
CA ASN A 39 5.86 -4.13 4.18
C ASN A 39 6.69 -4.72 3.03
N SER A 40 6.06 -5.45 2.10
CA SER A 40 6.73 -6.03 0.93
C SER A 40 7.14 -4.94 -0.06
N SER A 41 8.27 -5.11 -0.72
CA SER A 41 8.71 -4.22 -1.81
C SER A 41 8.13 -4.57 -3.17
N SER A 42 7.33 -5.63 -3.27
CA SER A 42 6.69 -6.05 -4.51
C SER A 42 5.48 -5.18 -4.83
N TYR A 43 5.31 -4.86 -6.11
CA TYR A 43 4.12 -4.20 -6.63
C TYR A 43 3.14 -5.21 -7.23
N GLY A 44 1.88 -4.80 -7.43
CA GLY A 44 0.88 -5.61 -8.14
C GLY A 44 0.00 -6.48 -7.26
N ALA A 45 -0.53 -7.56 -7.80
CA ALA A 45 -1.42 -8.48 -7.08
C ALA A 45 -0.65 -9.40 -6.12
N GLY A 46 -1.33 -9.91 -5.10
CA GLY A 46 -0.76 -10.87 -4.16
C GLY A 46 -0.51 -10.32 -2.75
N CYS A 47 -1.03 -9.14 -2.42
CA CYS A 47 -0.92 -8.63 -1.06
C CYS A 47 -1.98 -9.29 -0.15
N PRO A 48 -1.57 -10.12 0.83
CA PRO A 48 -2.53 -10.83 1.71
C PRO A 48 -3.31 -9.85 2.61
N ASN A 49 -2.66 -8.72 2.93
CA ASN A 49 -3.12 -7.75 3.91
C ASN A 49 -3.78 -6.52 3.28
N SER A 50 -3.82 -6.43 1.96
CA SER A 50 -4.51 -5.33 1.28
C SER A 50 -5.99 -5.65 1.09
N PRO A 51 -6.91 -4.70 1.26
CA PRO A 51 -8.34 -4.91 1.00
C PRO A 51 -8.61 -5.31 -0.47
N THR A 52 -7.82 -4.79 -1.41
CA THR A 52 -7.96 -5.08 -2.84
C THR A 52 -7.12 -6.28 -3.29
N LYS A 53 -6.43 -6.97 -2.37
CA LYS A 53 -5.42 -8.01 -2.65
C LYS A 53 -4.25 -7.53 -3.53
N LYS A 54 -4.05 -6.21 -3.64
CA LYS A 54 -2.96 -5.60 -4.40
C LYS A 54 -2.06 -4.76 -3.51
N HIS A 55 -0.77 -4.76 -3.78
CA HIS A 55 0.22 -3.96 -3.07
C HIS A 55 0.00 -2.47 -3.36
N ARG A 56 -0.18 -1.70 -2.28
CA ARG A 56 -0.26 -0.24 -2.29
C ARG A 56 0.94 0.31 -1.54
N HIS A 57 1.70 1.20 -2.17
CA HIS A 57 2.91 1.81 -1.64
C HIS A 57 2.65 3.30 -1.32
N GLY A 58 3.56 3.94 -0.61
CA GLY A 58 3.47 5.37 -0.30
C GLY A 58 3.93 6.29 -1.43
N SER A 59 3.51 7.56 -1.34
CA SER A 59 3.86 8.64 -2.27
C SER A 59 5.24 9.23 -1.97
N GLY A 60 6.32 8.54 -2.36
CA GLY A 60 7.70 8.97 -2.08
C GLY A 60 8.52 9.45 -3.29
N ALA A 61 8.37 8.82 -4.46
CA ALA A 61 9.28 9.01 -5.60
C ALA A 61 8.63 9.36 -6.93
N ASN A 62 7.46 9.99 -6.93
CA ASN A 62 6.71 10.23 -8.18
C ASN A 62 6.42 8.93 -8.96
N LYS A 63 6.33 7.80 -8.24
CA LYS A 63 6.01 6.49 -8.80
C LYS A 63 4.58 6.12 -8.44
N CYS A 64 3.97 5.35 -9.32
CA CYS A 64 2.65 4.80 -9.12
C CYS A 64 2.66 3.89 -7.90
N ARG A 65 1.79 4.15 -6.92
CA ARG A 65 1.69 3.37 -5.69
C ARG A 65 1.21 1.93 -5.89
N TRP A 66 0.74 1.57 -7.08
CA TRP A 66 0.29 0.20 -7.41
C TRP A 66 1.27 -0.61 -8.26
N CYS A 67 2.05 0.04 -9.13
CA CYS A 67 2.95 -0.65 -10.07
C CYS A 67 4.39 -0.12 -10.10
N GLY A 68 4.71 0.94 -9.37
CA GLY A 68 6.05 1.53 -9.34
C GLY A 68 6.45 2.31 -10.60
N SER A 69 5.59 2.36 -11.64
CA SER A 69 5.86 3.14 -12.85
C SER A 69 5.83 4.64 -12.58
N THR A 70 6.71 5.42 -13.22
CA THR A 70 6.70 6.89 -13.17
C THR A 70 5.62 7.52 -14.06
N SER A 71 4.92 6.72 -14.86
CA SER A 71 3.80 7.16 -15.70
C SER A 71 2.64 7.70 -14.85
N VAL A 72 1.84 8.59 -15.45
CA VAL A 72 0.61 9.17 -14.89
C VAL A 72 -0.56 8.92 -15.84
N GLY A 73 -1.79 8.90 -15.32
CA GLY A 73 -3.00 8.71 -16.13
C GLY A 73 -3.47 7.26 -16.20
N ALA A 74 -4.24 6.90 -17.23
CA ALA A 74 -4.82 5.58 -17.40
C ALA A 74 -3.78 4.52 -17.82
N GLY A 75 -4.08 3.24 -17.58
CA GLY A 75 -3.26 2.11 -18.05
C GLY A 75 -2.50 1.37 -16.95
N CYS A 76 -2.82 1.58 -15.68
CA CYS A 76 -2.19 0.83 -14.60
C CYS A 76 -2.92 -0.52 -14.36
N PRO A 77 -2.32 -1.68 -14.69
CA PRO A 77 -2.98 -2.99 -14.49
C PRO A 77 -3.18 -3.33 -13.00
N ASN A 78 -2.32 -2.76 -12.16
CA ASN A 78 -2.29 -3.02 -10.74
C ASN A 78 -3.16 -2.05 -9.94
N SER A 79 -3.63 -0.94 -10.53
CA SER A 79 -4.56 -0.08 -9.83
C SER A 79 -5.99 -0.63 -9.92
N PRO A 80 -6.81 -0.57 -8.86
CA PRO A 80 -8.24 -0.85 -8.93
C PRO A 80 -8.98 0.10 -9.87
N SER A 81 -8.56 1.37 -9.92
CA SER A 81 -9.11 2.41 -10.81
C SER A 81 -8.53 2.35 -12.22
N LYS A 82 -7.62 1.40 -12.48
CA LYS A 82 -6.82 1.28 -13.71
C LYS A 82 -5.97 2.53 -14.02
N HIS A 83 -5.75 3.41 -13.05
CA HIS A 83 -4.99 4.64 -13.21
C HIS A 83 -3.69 4.60 -12.39
N HIS A 84 -2.64 5.22 -12.92
CA HIS A 84 -1.41 5.45 -12.20
C HIS A 84 -1.64 6.54 -11.14
N GLU A 85 -1.67 6.12 -9.89
CA GLU A 85 -1.87 6.99 -8.73
C GLU A 85 -0.53 7.19 -8.04
N LYS A 86 -0.14 8.43 -7.73
CA LYS A 86 1.12 8.76 -7.04
C LYS A 86 0.88 9.00 -5.58
#